data_AF-K2B6B5-F1
#
_entry.id   AF-K2B6B5-F1
#
_cell.length_a   1.000
_cell.length_b   1.000
_cell.length_c   1.000
_cell.angle_alpha   90.00
_cell.angle_beta   90.00
_cell.angle_gamma   90.00
#
_symmetry.space_group_name_H-M   'P 1'
#
loop_
_entity.id
_entity.type
_entity.pdbx_description
1 polymer ?
#
loop_
_entity_poly.entity_id
_entity_poly.type
_entity_poly.pdbx_seq_one_letter_code
_entity_poly.pdbx_strand_id
1 'polypeptide(L)'
;MEITRDTIIGEVLMDYPEAQEIMLKHFGEQVACVMCPAQAFDTFGMIAEIHGIEDGVVEAMLAEMREAITAAKKEANKHLI
;
A
#
# COMPACT_ATOMS: atom_id res chain seq x y z
N MET A 1 -4.66 -2.22 12.13
CA MET A 1 -4.96 -2.33 10.70
C MET A 1 -4.37 -3.61 10.15
N GLU A 2 -5.25 -4.46 9.61
CA GLU A 2 -4.91 -5.55 8.70
C GLU A 2 -5.16 -5.01 7.28
N ILE A 3 -4.13 -5.00 6.43
CA ILE A 3 -4.26 -4.49 5.05
C ILE A 3 -4.73 -5.62 4.13
N THR A 4 -5.74 -5.32 3.31
CA THR A 4 -6.35 -6.25 2.34
C THR A 4 -6.56 -5.55 1.00
N ARG A 5 -7.09 -6.27 0.00
CA ARG A 5 -7.45 -5.70 -1.30
C ARG A 5 -8.52 -4.61 -1.19
N ASP A 6 -9.36 -4.67 -0.16
CA ASP A 6 -10.46 -3.73 0.07
C ASP A 6 -10.03 -2.49 0.87
N THR A 7 -8.78 -2.44 1.33
CA THR A 7 -8.25 -1.29 2.07
C THR A 7 -8.09 -0.08 1.16
N ILE A 8 -8.54 1.09 1.62
CA ILE A 8 -8.37 2.36 0.92
C ILE A 8 -6.89 2.76 0.97
N ILE A 9 -6.32 3.08 -0.19
CA ILE A 9 -4.90 3.40 -0.33
C ILE A 9 -4.53 4.66 0.44
N GLY A 10 -5.39 5.69 0.36
CA GLY A 10 -5.22 6.93 1.10
C GLY A 10 -5.11 6.73 2.62
N GLU A 11 -5.86 5.79 3.20
CA GLU A 11 -5.78 5.48 4.64
C GLU A 11 -4.41 4.93 5.01
N VAL A 12 -3.88 4.02 4.19
CA VAL A 12 -2.55 3.45 4.41
C VAL A 12 -1.47 4.52 4.28
N LEU A 13 -1.54 5.36 3.26
CA LEU A 13 -0.52 6.40 3.02
C LEU A 13 -0.50 7.50 4.09
N MET A 14 -1.64 7.77 4.75
CA MET A 14 -1.67 8.70 5.88
C MET A 14 -0.90 8.17 7.09
N ASP A 15 -1.05 6.88 7.39
CA ASP A 15 -0.41 6.23 8.53
C ASP A 15 1.03 5.78 8.22
N TYR A 16 1.30 5.45 6.95
CA TYR A 16 2.55 4.85 6.46
C TYR A 16 2.95 5.42 5.10
N PRO A 17 3.46 6.66 5.03
CA PRO A 17 3.87 7.29 3.76
C PRO A 17 4.90 6.46 2.96
N GLU A 18 5.74 5.67 3.63
CA GLU A 18 6.71 4.75 3.03
C GLU A 18 6.07 3.63 2.19
N ALA A 19 4.78 3.35 2.40
CA ALA A 19 4.03 2.39 1.59
C ALA A 19 4.00 2.79 0.10
N GLN A 20 4.21 4.07 -0.22
CA GLN A 20 4.33 4.55 -1.59
C GLN A 20 5.49 3.90 -2.35
N GLU A 21 6.63 3.67 -1.70
CA GLU A 21 7.80 3.04 -2.34
C GLU A 21 7.52 1.58 -2.69
N ILE A 22 6.81 0.87 -1.81
CA ILE A 22 6.38 -0.51 -2.04
C ILE A 22 5.42 -0.58 -3.23
N MET A 23 4.45 0.34 -3.31
CA MET A 23 3.55 0.41 -4.46
C MET A 23 4.32 0.66 -5.76
N LEU A 24 5.22 1.65 -5.79
CA LEU A 24 6.06 1.96 -6.96
C LEU A 24 6.89 0.74 -7.41
N LYS A 25 7.44 -0.01 -6.45
CA LYS A 25 8.23 -1.22 -6.72
C LYS A 25 7.43 -2.32 -7.42
N HIS A 26 6.17 -2.55 -7.01
CA HIS A 26 5.36 -3.66 -7.52
C HIS A 26 4.51 -3.27 -8.74
N PHE A 27 3.91 -2.09 -8.73
CA PHE A 27 2.99 -1.63 -9.78
C PHE A 27 3.70 -0.76 -10.84
N GLY A 28 4.94 -0.32 -10.60
CA GLY A 28 5.73 0.45 -11.55
C GLY A 28 5.14 1.84 -11.86
N GLU A 29 5.30 2.32 -13.09
CA GLU A 29 4.79 3.65 -13.52
C GLU A 29 3.26 3.74 -13.56
N GLN A 30 2.55 2.61 -13.48
CA GLN A 30 1.08 2.58 -13.39
C GLN A 30 0.60 3.24 -12.08
N VAL A 31 1.50 3.36 -11.10
CA VAL A 31 1.33 4.07 -9.82
C VAL A 31 1.26 5.58 -9.99
N ALA A 32 1.50 6.15 -11.17
CA ALA A 32 1.27 7.58 -11.39
C ALA A 32 -0.19 7.99 -11.08
N CYS A 33 -1.16 7.06 -11.14
CA CYS A 33 -2.53 7.29 -10.64
C CYS A 33 -2.68 7.21 -9.11
N VAL A 34 -1.75 6.57 -8.40
CA VAL A 34 -1.57 6.64 -6.93
C VAL A 34 -0.90 7.97 -6.53
N MET A 35 -0.76 8.91 -7.45
CA MET A 35 -0.51 10.33 -7.15
C MET A 35 -1.69 11.22 -7.57
N CYS A 36 -2.76 10.63 -8.09
CA CYS A 36 -4.02 11.32 -8.38
C CYS A 36 -4.81 11.52 -7.07
N PRO A 37 -5.47 12.67 -6.85
CA PRO A 37 -6.35 12.87 -5.71
C PRO A 37 -7.45 11.80 -5.56
N ALA A 38 -7.81 11.11 -6.64
CA ALA A 38 -8.78 10.03 -6.65
C ALA A 38 -8.38 8.84 -5.76
N GLN A 39 -7.07 8.59 -5.59
CA GLN A 39 -6.57 7.48 -4.78
C GLN A 39 -7.04 7.51 -3.32
N ALA A 40 -7.45 8.69 -2.83
CA ALA A 40 -8.01 8.86 -1.50
C ALA A 40 -9.28 8.02 -1.29
N PHE A 41 -9.89 7.53 -2.38
CA PHE A 41 -11.08 6.72 -2.38
C PHE A 41 -10.86 5.34 -3.04
N ASP A 42 -9.69 5.09 -3.60
CA ASP A 42 -9.41 3.84 -4.32
C ASP A 42 -8.91 2.76 -3.37
N THR A 43 -9.37 1.52 -3.59
CA THR A 43 -8.80 0.33 -2.93
C THR A 43 -7.68 -0.26 -3.75
N PHE A 44 -6.81 -1.06 -3.12
CA PHE A 44 -5.76 -1.79 -3.84
C PHE A 44 -6.31 -2.72 -4.92
N GLY A 45 -7.44 -3.38 -4.65
CA GLY A 45 -8.13 -4.23 -5.62
C GLY A 45 -8.64 -3.45 -6.82
N MET A 46 -9.26 -2.29 -6.59
CA MET A 46 -9.83 -1.49 -7.67
C MET A 46 -8.75 -0.92 -8.61
N ILE A 47 -7.63 -0.42 -8.07
CA ILE A 47 -6.50 0.04 -8.90
C ILE A 47 -5.95 -1.13 -9.71
N ALA A 48 -5.79 -2.31 -9.10
CA ALA A 48 -5.30 -3.47 -9.82
C ALA A 48 -6.22 -3.84 -11.00
N GLU A 49 -7.53 -3.83 -10.81
CA GLU A 49 -8.50 -4.09 -11.87
C GLU A 49 -8.47 -3.04 -12.98
N ILE A 50 -8.46 -1.75 -12.63
CA ILE A 50 -8.45 -0.64 -13.60
C ILE A 50 -7.20 -0.69 -14.49
N HIS A 51 -6.06 -1.09 -13.92
CA HIS A 51 -4.76 -1.09 -14.61
C HIS A 51 -4.34 -2.46 -15.13
N GLY A 52 -5.16 -3.50 -14.95
CA GLY A 52 -4.85 -4.86 -15.41
C GLY A 52 -3.66 -5.49 -14.70
N ILE A 53 -3.46 -5.16 -13.42
CA ILE A 53 -2.40 -5.72 -12.59
C ILE A 53 -2.80 -7.13 -12.17
N GLU A 54 -1.89 -8.09 -12.38
CA GLU A 54 -2.13 -9.48 -12.01
C GLU A 54 -2.29 -9.65 -10.50
N ASP A 55 -3.24 -10.49 -10.09
CA ASP A 55 -3.52 -10.79 -8.67
C ASP A 55 -2.26 -11.18 -7.89
N GLY A 56 -1.34 -11.95 -8.50
CA GLY A 56 -0.09 -12.34 -7.87
C GLY A 56 0.81 -11.16 -7.50
N VAL A 57 0.80 -10.09 -8.29
CA VAL A 57 1.54 -8.85 -8.01
C VAL A 57 0.90 -8.09 -6.85
N VAL A 58 -0.43 -8.02 -6.82
CA VAL A 58 -1.18 -7.39 -5.72
C VAL A 58 -0.90 -8.10 -4.40
N GLU A 59 -0.97 -9.43 -4.38
CA GLU A 59 -0.71 -10.21 -3.17
C GLU A 59 0.74 -10.08 -2.69
N ALA A 60 1.71 -10.04 -3.60
CA ALA A 60 3.12 -9.82 -3.25
C ALA A 60 3.33 -8.43 -2.62
N MET A 61 2.72 -7.39 -3.20
CA MET A 61 2.76 -6.03 -2.66
C MET A 61 2.12 -5.95 -1.28
N LEU A 62 0.92 -6.54 -1.10
CA LEU A 62 0.21 -6.53 0.18
C LEU A 62 0.98 -7.29 1.26
N ALA A 63 1.64 -8.39 0.91
CA ALA A 63 2.51 -9.13 1.84
C ALA A 63 3.69 -8.27 2.31
N GLU A 64 4.43 -7.64 1.39
CA GLU A 64 5.55 -6.75 1.73
C GLU A 64 5.09 -5.56 2.57
N MET A 65 3.94 -4.98 2.25
CA MET A 65 3.37 -3.85 3.00
C MET A 65 3.01 -4.24 4.45
N ARG A 66 2.45 -5.44 4.67
CA ARG A 66 2.18 -5.95 6.02
C ARG A 66 3.45 -6.14 6.84
N GLU A 67 4.52 -6.65 6.22
CA GLU A 67 5.83 -6.79 6.86
C GLU A 67 6.42 -5.44 7.25
N ALA A 68 6.43 -4.48 6.32
CA ALA A 68 6.94 -3.13 6.55
C ALA A 68 6.21 -2.43 7.71
N ILE A 69 4.89 -2.48 7.73
CA ILE A 69 4.07 -1.89 8.80
C ILE A 69 4.32 -2.56 10.14
N THR A 70 4.50 -3.88 10.15
CA THR A 70 4.82 -4.64 11.37
C THR A 70 6.18 -4.21 11.92
N ALA A 71 7.18 -4.03 11.04
CA ALA A 71 8.49 -3.53 11.41
C ALA A 71 8.44 -2.08 11.94
N ALA A 72 7.72 -1.18 11.25
CA ALA A 72 7.56 0.21 11.66
C ALA A 72 6.90 0.34 13.05
N LYS A 73 5.82 -0.43 13.32
CA LYS A 73 5.19 -0.50 14.64
C LYS A 73 6.15 -0.97 15.73
N LYS A 74 6.97 -1.97 15.44
CA LYS A 74 7.97 -2.48 16.39
C LYS A 74 9.01 -1.42 16.71
N GLU A 75 9.45 -0.65 15.71
CA GLU A 75 10.45 0.39 15.89
C GLU A 75 9.91 1.60 16.67
N ALA A 76 8.68 2.03 16.39
CA ALA A 76 8.00 3.09 17.14
C ALA A 76 7.87 2.72 18.63
N ASN A 77 7.56 1.46 18.94
CA ASN A 77 7.41 0.99 20.31
C ASN A 77 8.74 0.91 21.08
N LYS A 78 9.90 0.76 20.41
CA LYS A 78 11.21 0.77 21.07
C LYS A 78 11.60 2.14 21.62
N HIS A 79 11.08 3.22 21.03
CA HIS A 79 11.40 4.60 21.41
C HIS A 79 10.48 5.15 22.51
N LEU A 80 9.53 4.35 22.99
CA LEU A 80 8.57 4.68 24.05
C LEU A 80 8.93 4.09 25.42
N ILE A 81 10.12 3.50 25.57
CA ILE A 81 10.61 2.84 26.80
C ILE A 81 11.88 3.52 27.30
#